data_AF-J2PS95-F1
#
_entry.id   AF-J2PS95-F1
#
_cell.length_a   1.000
_cell.length_b   1.000
_cell.length_c   1.000
_cell.angle_alpha   90.00
_cell.angle_beta   90.00
_cell.angle_gamma   90.00
#
_symmetry.space_group_name_H-M   'P 1'
#
loop_
_entity.id
_entity.type
_entity.pdbx_description
1 polymer ?
#
loop_
_entity_poly.entity_id
_entity_poly.type
_entity_poly.pdbx_seq_one_letter_code
_entity_poly.pdbx_strand_id
1 'polypeptide(L)'
;MMLDVERLDETCIKKLANEEVLAIRVKGFLPEPLAIQIGDKILAPGFEGYINAPSIGRIGMAFYEAENQPLLIEDYFERATSNIAELRNRCAPYSSPIDTLRCMLDESWPAGAHLENLYGRKMYVGLSRVVKPGVCFLAHHDIFAKDAPDSFQARSLEAQFACNVYLNMPTEGGALQMWDDDISPDQFDEMRGDSYGIEPALLGPPALEVRPQPGDFIMFNSRRMHSVTPGVADPRLSLSFFVGYRGNASPLTYWS
;
A
#
# COMPACT_ATOMS: atom_id res chain seq x y z
N MET A 1 -14.01 -10.04 -5.79
CA MET A 1 -15.17 -9.13 -6.01
C MET A 1 -14.72 -7.66 -5.85
N MET A 2 -14.80 -6.83 -6.89
CA MET A 2 -14.33 -5.43 -6.92
C MET A 2 -15.52 -4.45 -6.88
N LEU A 3 -15.41 -3.36 -6.11
CA LEU A 3 -16.41 -2.28 -6.04
C LEU A 3 -15.86 -1.01 -6.69
N ASP A 4 -16.35 -0.65 -7.87
CA ASP A 4 -16.06 0.64 -8.50
C ASP A 4 -16.96 1.73 -7.90
N VAL A 5 -16.38 2.83 -7.45
CA VAL A 5 -17.09 3.99 -6.87
C VAL A 5 -16.58 5.30 -7.47
N GLU A 6 -17.41 6.33 -7.47
CA GLU A 6 -17.00 7.68 -7.90
C GLU A 6 -16.15 8.40 -6.84
N ARG A 7 -16.40 8.10 -5.56
CA ARG A 7 -15.66 8.64 -4.43
C ARG A 7 -15.70 7.65 -3.27
N LEU A 8 -14.74 7.78 -2.36
CA LEU A 8 -14.79 7.08 -1.08
C LEU A 8 -15.87 7.71 -0.19
N ASP A 9 -16.58 6.85 0.55
CA ASP A 9 -17.50 7.23 1.60
C ASP A 9 -17.50 6.19 2.73
N GLU A 10 -18.18 6.48 3.83
CA GLU A 10 -18.32 5.57 4.97
C GLU A 10 -18.84 4.19 4.53
N THR A 11 -19.78 4.14 3.58
CA THR A 11 -20.45 2.90 3.17
C THR A 11 -19.48 1.97 2.46
N CYS A 12 -18.71 2.46 1.48
CA CYS A 12 -17.78 1.60 0.77
C CYS A 12 -16.64 1.12 1.68
N ILE A 13 -16.12 1.99 2.57
CA ILE A 13 -15.07 1.61 3.53
C ILE A 13 -15.57 0.51 4.47
N LYS A 14 -16.82 0.60 4.96
CA LYS A 14 -17.41 -0.45 5.82
C LYS A 14 -17.60 -1.77 5.10
N LYS A 15 -18.01 -1.75 3.82
CA LYS A 15 -18.07 -2.98 3.01
C LYS A 15 -16.73 -3.68 2.92
N LEU A 16 -15.65 -2.91 2.74
CA LEU A 16 -14.29 -3.47 2.72
C LEU A 16 -13.84 -3.96 4.10
N ALA A 17 -14.16 -3.21 5.17
CA ALA A 17 -13.85 -3.59 6.55
C ALA A 17 -14.56 -4.89 6.98
N ASN A 18 -15.80 -5.08 6.52
CA ASN A 18 -16.61 -6.27 6.77
C ASN A 18 -16.33 -7.40 5.76
N GLU A 19 -15.35 -7.22 4.86
CA GLU A 19 -14.96 -8.20 3.85
C GLU A 19 -16.10 -8.60 2.88
N GLU A 20 -17.07 -7.71 2.67
CA GLU A 20 -18.15 -7.86 1.68
C GLU A 20 -17.63 -7.67 0.24
N VAL A 21 -16.49 -6.99 0.10
CA VAL A 21 -15.78 -6.75 -1.16
C VAL A 21 -14.28 -6.94 -0.92
N LEU A 22 -13.53 -7.33 -1.95
CA LEU A 22 -12.07 -7.52 -1.84
C LEU A 22 -11.30 -6.22 -2.04
N ALA A 23 -11.83 -5.36 -2.91
CA ALA A 23 -11.22 -4.09 -3.25
C ALA A 23 -12.27 -3.05 -3.63
N ILE A 24 -11.94 -1.79 -3.40
CA ILE A 24 -12.63 -0.61 -3.87
C ILE A 24 -11.73 0.09 -4.89
N ARG A 25 -12.29 0.59 -5.99
CA ARG A 25 -11.56 1.42 -6.96
C ARG A 25 -12.29 2.72 -7.25
N VAL A 26 -11.52 3.79 -7.28
CA VAL A 26 -11.91 5.07 -7.86
C VAL A 26 -11.15 5.21 -9.18
N LYS A 27 -11.86 5.10 -10.30
CA LYS A 27 -11.26 5.24 -11.63
C LYS A 27 -10.93 6.69 -11.91
N GLY A 28 -9.75 6.95 -12.48
CA GLY A 28 -9.33 8.31 -12.83
C GLY A 28 -9.37 9.28 -11.65
N PHE A 29 -9.07 8.78 -10.44
CA PHE A 29 -8.92 9.60 -9.23
C PHE A 29 -7.98 10.80 -9.49
N LEU A 30 -6.89 10.53 -10.19
CA LEU A 30 -6.02 11.53 -10.78
C LEU A 30 -6.16 11.46 -12.32
N PRO A 31 -6.27 12.59 -13.05
CA PRO A 31 -6.27 12.55 -14.50
C PRO A 31 -5.01 11.85 -15.03
N GLU A 32 -5.19 10.91 -15.97
CA GLU A 32 -4.11 10.06 -16.49
C GLU A 32 -2.86 10.85 -16.93
N PRO A 33 -2.96 11.95 -17.72
CA PRO A 33 -1.77 12.72 -18.10
C PRO A 33 -1.02 13.31 -16.90
N LEU A 34 -1.73 13.69 -15.84
CA LEU A 34 -1.14 14.22 -14.62
C LEU A 34 -0.50 13.09 -13.79
N ALA A 35 -1.12 11.90 -13.77
CA ALA A 35 -0.55 10.72 -13.11
C ALA A 35 0.81 10.35 -13.71
N ILE A 36 0.91 10.32 -15.04
CA ILE A 36 2.15 10.04 -15.76
C ILE A 36 3.20 11.12 -15.46
N GLN A 37 2.83 12.40 -15.55
CA GLN A 37 3.76 13.51 -15.25
C GLN A 37 4.30 13.49 -13.81
N ILE A 38 3.45 13.20 -12.82
CA ILE A 38 3.89 13.05 -11.42
C ILE A 38 4.78 11.81 -11.28
N GLY A 39 4.43 10.71 -11.97
CA GLY A 39 5.22 9.48 -12.00
C GLY A 39 6.64 9.69 -12.50
N ASP A 40 6.80 10.38 -13.63
CA ASP A 40 8.11 10.71 -14.22
C ASP A 40 8.97 11.52 -13.25
N LYS A 41 8.38 12.52 -12.58
CA LYS A 41 9.08 13.36 -11.61
C LYS A 41 9.50 12.58 -10.36
N ILE A 42 8.67 11.64 -9.92
CA ILE A 42 9.00 10.76 -8.79
C ILE A 42 10.17 9.84 -9.13
N LEU A 43 10.20 9.30 -10.35
CA LEU A 43 11.25 8.37 -10.79
C LEU A 43 12.56 9.06 -11.17
N ALA A 44 12.52 10.32 -11.63
CA ALA A 44 13.69 11.01 -12.19
C ALA A 44 14.93 11.04 -11.26
N PRO A 45 14.82 11.24 -9.93
CA PRO A 45 15.98 11.20 -9.04
C PRO A 45 16.48 9.78 -8.70
N GLY A 46 15.82 8.73 -9.19
CA GLY A 46 16.10 7.34 -8.86
C GLY A 46 15.36 6.84 -7.61
N PHE A 47 15.54 5.55 -7.33
CA PHE A 47 14.91 4.80 -6.24
C PHE A 47 15.83 3.66 -5.76
N GLU A 48 15.58 3.15 -4.55
CA GLU A 48 16.33 2.07 -3.91
C GLU A 48 15.52 0.76 -3.87
N GLY A 49 16.12 -0.36 -3.47
CA GLY A 49 15.39 -1.59 -3.17
C GLY A 49 14.97 -1.67 -1.69
N TYR A 50 13.95 -2.47 -1.36
CA TYR A 50 13.67 -2.78 0.05
C TYR A 50 14.82 -3.58 0.66
N ILE A 51 15.07 -3.39 1.96
CA ILE A 51 16.10 -4.15 2.70
C ILE A 51 15.79 -5.66 2.67
N ASN A 52 14.52 -6.02 2.92
CA ASN A 52 14.05 -7.41 3.01
C ASN A 52 13.40 -7.94 1.72
N ALA A 53 13.20 -7.10 0.71
CA ALA A 53 12.76 -7.51 -0.64
C ALA A 53 13.50 -6.73 -1.74
N PRO A 54 14.82 -6.97 -1.95
CA PRO A 54 15.66 -6.09 -2.79
C PRO A 54 15.26 -6.00 -4.27
N SER A 55 14.45 -6.94 -4.77
CA SER A 55 13.91 -6.91 -6.13
C SER A 55 12.79 -5.89 -6.33
N ILE A 56 12.18 -5.41 -5.24
CA ILE A 56 11.13 -4.39 -5.27
C ILE A 56 11.75 -3.03 -4.98
N GLY A 57 11.42 -2.04 -5.80
CA GLY A 57 11.91 -0.68 -5.66
C GLY A 57 11.04 0.17 -4.73
N ARG A 58 11.66 1.14 -4.05
CA ARG A 58 11.00 2.12 -3.19
C ARG A 58 11.65 3.50 -3.16
N ILE A 59 10.85 4.50 -2.80
CA ILE A 59 11.31 5.83 -2.37
C ILE A 59 10.60 6.15 -1.05
N GLY A 60 11.38 6.50 -0.02
CA GLY A 60 10.99 6.42 1.39
C GLY A 60 11.41 5.09 2.00
N MET A 61 11.21 4.93 3.31
CA MET A 61 11.45 3.69 4.06
C MET A 61 10.12 3.16 4.57
N ALA A 62 9.76 1.92 4.25
CA ALA A 62 8.56 1.28 4.78
C ALA A 62 8.80 0.80 6.21
N PHE A 63 7.78 0.85 7.07
CA PHE A 63 7.96 0.37 8.45
C PHE A 63 8.30 -1.13 8.52
N TYR A 64 7.77 -1.92 7.57
CA TYR A 64 8.08 -3.34 7.40
C TYR A 64 9.59 -3.63 7.30
N GLU A 65 10.38 -2.72 6.73
CA GLU A 65 11.83 -2.90 6.60
C GLU A 65 12.58 -2.84 7.93
N ALA A 66 11.94 -2.32 8.97
CA ALA A 66 12.57 -2.26 10.28
C ALA A 66 12.69 -3.63 10.93
N GLU A 67 11.85 -4.62 10.55
CA GLU A 67 11.86 -6.00 11.06
C GLU A 67 11.95 -6.09 12.60
N ASN A 68 11.27 -5.16 13.29
CA ASN A 68 11.31 -4.98 14.75
C ASN A 68 12.73 -4.77 15.34
N GLN A 69 13.70 -4.35 14.53
CA GLN A 69 15.07 -4.06 14.96
C GLN A 69 15.17 -2.61 15.49
N PRO A 70 15.59 -2.39 16.75
CA PRO A 70 15.55 -1.06 17.36
C PRO A 70 16.24 0.06 16.58
N LEU A 71 17.40 -0.23 15.96
CA LEU A 71 18.14 0.77 15.18
C LEU A 71 17.43 1.16 13.88
N LEU A 72 16.78 0.20 13.20
CA LEU A 72 16.03 0.47 11.97
C LEU A 72 14.70 1.16 12.28
N ILE A 73 14.07 0.83 13.41
CA ILE A 73 12.90 1.57 13.90
C ILE A 73 13.27 3.05 14.14
N GLU A 74 14.42 3.31 14.77
CA GLU A 74 14.87 4.68 15.00
C GLU A 74 15.11 5.42 13.67
N ASP A 75 15.86 4.80 12.75
CA ASP A 75 16.13 5.38 11.41
C ASP A 75 14.84 5.68 10.64
N TYR A 76 13.84 4.78 10.71
CA TYR A 76 12.52 5.00 10.11
C TYR A 76 11.87 6.30 10.62
N PHE A 77 11.82 6.47 11.95
CA PHE A 77 11.15 7.63 12.52
C PHE A 77 11.97 8.93 12.39
N GLU A 78 13.30 8.87 12.39
CA GLU A 78 14.15 10.02 12.08
C GLU A 78 13.89 10.53 10.67
N ARG A 79 13.62 9.62 9.72
CA ARG A 79 13.35 9.94 8.31
C ARG A 79 11.88 10.18 7.98
N ALA A 80 10.94 9.84 8.86
CA ALA A 80 9.52 9.87 8.52
C ALA A 80 9.03 11.23 7.97
N THR A 81 9.42 12.33 8.62
CA THR A 81 9.00 13.68 8.19
C THR A 81 9.72 14.12 6.91
N SER A 82 11.02 13.83 6.78
CA SER A 82 11.78 14.19 5.58
C SER A 82 11.33 13.38 4.36
N ASN A 83 10.94 12.11 4.53
CA ASN A 83 10.38 11.28 3.46
C ASN A 83 9.03 11.83 2.96
N ILE A 84 8.16 12.35 3.85
CA ILE A 84 6.92 13.03 3.44
C ILE A 84 7.25 14.30 2.63
N ALA A 85 8.20 15.10 3.11
CA ALA A 85 8.63 16.31 2.41
C ALA A 85 9.24 15.98 1.04
N GLU A 86 10.04 14.93 0.94
CA GLU A 86 10.67 14.47 -0.29
C GLU A 86 9.62 14.03 -1.34
N LEU A 87 8.61 13.26 -0.94
CA LEU A 87 7.50 12.92 -1.84
C LEU A 87 6.82 14.20 -2.37
N ARG A 88 6.52 15.16 -1.49
CA ARG A 88 5.88 16.43 -1.88
C ARG A 88 6.76 17.22 -2.86
N ASN A 89 8.07 17.25 -2.61
CA ASN A 89 9.03 17.91 -3.51
C ASN A 89 9.05 17.25 -4.88
N ARG A 90 8.98 15.92 -4.96
CA ARG A 90 8.89 15.18 -6.23
C ARG A 90 7.58 15.44 -6.97
N CYS A 91 6.47 15.61 -6.25
CA CYS A 91 5.18 15.99 -6.86
C CYS A 91 5.15 17.46 -7.35
N ALA A 92 5.92 18.36 -6.73
CA ALA A 92 5.87 19.80 -7.01
C ALA A 92 6.09 20.14 -8.51
N PRO A 93 5.29 21.00 -9.15
CA PRO A 93 4.38 21.97 -8.51
C PRO A 93 2.97 21.43 -8.24
N TYR A 94 2.71 20.15 -8.50
CA TYR A 94 1.41 19.54 -8.24
C TYR A 94 1.27 19.16 -6.76
N SER A 95 0.02 19.06 -6.30
CA SER A 95 -0.26 18.51 -4.97
C SER A 95 0.10 17.03 -4.92
N SER A 96 0.55 16.54 -3.76
CA SER A 96 0.78 15.11 -3.57
C SER A 96 -0.56 14.36 -3.60
N PRO A 97 -0.72 13.32 -4.46
CA PRO A 97 -1.93 12.50 -4.46
C PRO A 97 -2.23 11.86 -3.10
N ILE A 98 -1.18 11.59 -2.31
CA ILE A 98 -1.29 11.05 -0.95
C ILE A 98 -1.90 12.08 0.00
N ASP A 99 -1.51 13.35 -0.07
CA ASP A 99 -2.12 14.39 0.77
C ASP A 99 -3.60 14.60 0.41
N THR A 100 -3.95 14.58 -0.88
CA THR A 100 -5.34 14.63 -1.32
C THR A 100 -6.17 13.48 -0.76
N LEU A 101 -5.67 12.24 -0.86
CA LEU A 101 -6.37 11.07 -0.30
C LEU A 101 -6.53 11.12 1.21
N ARG A 102 -5.53 11.64 1.94
CA ARG A 102 -5.61 11.81 3.39
C ARG A 102 -6.74 12.77 3.78
N CYS A 103 -6.86 13.90 3.09
CA CYS A 103 -7.97 14.83 3.30
C CYS A 103 -9.31 14.16 2.98
N MET A 104 -9.41 13.45 1.85
CA MET A 104 -10.65 12.76 1.48
C MET A 104 -11.07 11.70 2.50
N LEU A 105 -10.12 10.92 3.04
CA LEU A 105 -10.41 9.93 4.08
C LEU A 105 -10.87 10.60 5.39
N ASP A 106 -10.25 11.72 5.77
CA ASP A 106 -10.63 12.51 6.94
C ASP A 106 -12.06 13.09 6.79
N GLU A 107 -12.37 13.63 5.62
CA GLU A 107 -13.69 14.20 5.30
C GLU A 107 -14.79 13.14 5.15
N SER A 108 -14.43 11.95 4.67
CA SER A 108 -15.39 10.87 4.37
C SER A 108 -15.69 9.98 5.57
N TRP A 109 -14.81 9.94 6.58
CA TRP A 109 -14.98 9.10 7.75
C TRP A 109 -15.54 9.89 8.94
N PRO A 110 -16.65 9.47 9.57
CA PRO A 110 -17.30 10.27 10.62
C PRO A 110 -16.41 10.63 11.81
N ALA A 111 -15.44 9.78 12.16
CA ALA A 111 -14.51 10.00 13.26
C ALA A 111 -13.20 10.69 12.81
N GLY A 112 -13.08 11.07 11.54
CA GLY A 112 -11.88 11.66 10.95
C GLY A 112 -10.78 10.63 10.62
N ALA A 113 -9.64 11.14 10.14
CA ALA A 113 -8.48 10.35 9.77
C ALA A 113 -7.16 11.11 10.04
N HIS A 114 -6.13 10.41 10.52
CA HIS A 114 -4.86 11.06 10.87
C HIS A 114 -3.65 10.13 10.75
N LEU A 115 -2.44 10.69 10.76
CA LEU A 115 -1.21 9.88 10.76
C LEU A 115 -1.20 8.95 11.97
N GLU A 116 -0.89 7.68 11.71
CA GLU A 116 -0.67 6.70 12.77
C GLU A 116 0.42 7.18 13.73
N ASN A 117 0.26 6.80 14.99
CA ASN A 117 1.25 7.02 16.02
C ASN A 117 1.73 5.68 16.56
N LEU A 118 3.04 5.50 16.57
CA LEU A 118 3.67 4.31 17.10
C LEU A 118 4.82 4.75 18.01
N TYR A 119 4.85 4.23 19.23
CA TYR A 119 5.83 4.61 20.27
C TYR A 119 5.88 6.12 20.55
N GLY A 120 4.73 6.81 20.48
CA GLY A 120 4.63 8.25 20.70
C GLY A 120 5.04 9.11 19.50
N ARG A 121 5.49 8.52 18.39
CA ARG A 121 5.99 9.22 17.20
C ARG A 121 5.07 9.03 16.00
N LYS A 122 5.00 10.04 15.14
CA LYS A 122 4.20 9.98 13.90
C LYS A 122 4.91 9.14 12.86
N MET A 123 4.15 8.25 12.22
CA MET A 123 4.67 7.37 11.16
C MET A 123 4.79 8.10 9.82
N TYR A 124 5.58 7.52 8.92
CA TYR A 124 5.71 7.94 7.53
C TYR A 124 4.43 7.60 6.74
N VAL A 125 4.13 8.35 5.67
CA VAL A 125 3.04 8.04 4.73
C VAL A 125 3.43 8.40 3.30
N GLY A 126 3.04 7.57 2.34
CA GLY A 126 3.17 7.85 0.90
C GLY A 126 4.39 7.24 0.25
N LEU A 127 4.71 6.00 0.60
CA LEU A 127 5.80 5.25 -0.02
C LEU A 127 5.59 5.14 -1.53
N SER A 128 6.60 5.48 -2.32
CA SER A 128 6.56 5.16 -3.75
C SER A 128 7.04 3.73 -3.94
N ARG A 129 6.26 2.88 -4.60
CA ARG A 129 6.61 1.48 -4.87
C ARG A 129 6.80 1.26 -6.36
N VAL A 130 7.96 0.71 -6.73
CA VAL A 130 8.38 0.49 -8.11
C VAL A 130 8.61 -1.00 -8.35
N VAL A 131 7.88 -1.60 -9.28
CA VAL A 131 8.13 -2.97 -9.73
C VAL A 131 8.72 -2.90 -11.14
N LYS A 132 9.95 -3.37 -11.28
CA LYS A 132 10.67 -3.37 -12.58
C LYS A 132 10.05 -4.40 -13.54
N PRO A 133 10.22 -4.23 -14.87
CA PRO A 133 9.81 -5.23 -15.84
C PRO A 133 10.37 -6.61 -15.52
N GLY A 134 9.56 -7.66 -15.72
CA GLY A 134 9.91 -9.05 -15.43
C GLY A 134 9.92 -9.45 -13.95
N VAL A 135 9.76 -8.51 -13.00
CA VAL A 135 9.73 -8.83 -11.57
C VAL A 135 8.30 -9.16 -11.15
N CYS A 136 8.10 -10.35 -10.58
CA CYS A 136 6.90 -10.66 -9.81
C CYS A 136 7.03 -10.07 -8.41
N PHE A 137 6.00 -9.35 -7.96
CA PHE A 137 5.87 -9.06 -6.54
C PHE A 137 5.15 -10.24 -5.92
N LEU A 138 5.89 -11.06 -5.17
CA LEU A 138 5.42 -12.34 -4.65
C LEU A 138 4.19 -12.18 -3.77
N ALA A 139 3.39 -13.23 -3.65
CA ALA A 139 2.19 -13.21 -2.85
C ALA A 139 2.53 -13.04 -1.37
N HIS A 140 1.95 -12.03 -0.73
CA HIS A 140 2.17 -11.71 0.68
C HIS A 140 0.90 -11.14 1.32
N HIS A 141 0.97 -10.94 2.63
CA HIS A 141 -0.01 -10.21 3.40
C HIS A 141 0.71 -9.18 4.27
N ASP A 142 0.16 -7.98 4.38
CA ASP A 142 0.69 -6.94 5.24
C ASP A 142 -0.12 -6.92 6.54
N ILE A 143 0.55 -7.18 7.66
CA ILE A 143 -0.07 -7.26 8.98
C ILE A 143 0.74 -6.40 9.95
N PHE A 144 0.22 -5.24 10.32
CA PHE A 144 0.93 -4.29 11.16
C PHE A 144 1.31 -4.85 12.54
N ALA A 145 0.48 -5.74 13.09
CA ALA A 145 0.78 -6.43 14.34
C ALA A 145 1.96 -7.41 14.25
N LYS A 146 2.36 -7.86 13.05
CA LYS A 146 3.61 -8.61 12.86
C LYS A 146 4.83 -7.68 12.88
N ASP A 147 4.69 -6.48 12.30
CA ASP A 147 5.79 -5.50 12.21
C ASP A 147 6.05 -4.80 13.55
N ALA A 148 5.01 -4.62 14.37
CA ALA A 148 5.08 -4.01 15.71
C ALA A 148 4.31 -4.84 16.77
N PRO A 149 4.78 -6.04 17.12
CA PRO A 149 4.05 -6.98 17.97
C PRO A 149 3.77 -6.46 19.39
N ASP A 150 4.65 -5.63 19.92
CA ASP A 150 4.51 -5.07 21.27
C ASP A 150 3.58 -3.84 21.33
N SER A 151 3.15 -3.33 20.17
CA SER A 151 2.32 -2.13 20.08
C SER A 151 0.84 -2.43 20.26
N PHE A 152 0.17 -1.65 21.12
CA PHE A 152 -1.29 -1.66 21.20
C PHE A 152 -1.91 -1.09 19.92
N GLN A 153 -1.34 -0.03 19.36
CA GLN A 153 -1.83 0.61 18.14
C GLN A 153 -1.85 -0.37 16.97
N ALA A 154 -0.81 -1.19 16.82
CA ALA A 154 -0.76 -2.19 15.76
C ALA A 154 -1.74 -3.36 15.99
N ARG A 155 -1.86 -3.85 17.23
CA ARG A 155 -2.75 -4.97 17.58
C ARG A 155 -4.24 -4.60 17.64
N SER A 156 -4.57 -3.33 17.78
CA SER A 156 -5.95 -2.84 17.92
C SER A 156 -6.71 -2.74 16.59
N LEU A 157 -6.07 -3.00 15.45
CA LEU A 157 -6.71 -2.94 14.15
C LEU A 157 -7.74 -4.08 13.98
N GLU A 158 -8.98 -3.71 13.68
CA GLU A 158 -10.01 -4.65 13.24
C GLU A 158 -9.80 -5.02 11.77
N ALA A 159 -9.42 -4.03 10.95
CA ALA A 159 -9.05 -4.22 9.54
C ALA A 159 -7.85 -3.33 9.17
N GLN A 160 -7.11 -3.75 8.13
CA GLN A 160 -5.99 -3.01 7.57
C GLN A 160 -6.13 -2.99 6.06
N PHE A 161 -5.98 -1.81 5.46
CA PHE A 161 -6.16 -1.62 4.03
C PHE A 161 -4.88 -1.14 3.38
N ALA A 162 -4.51 -1.70 2.24
CA ALA A 162 -3.51 -1.14 1.35
C ALA A 162 -4.19 -0.20 0.36
N CYS A 163 -3.69 1.03 0.31
CA CYS A 163 -4.16 2.10 -0.56
C CYS A 163 -3.09 2.40 -1.60
N ASN A 164 -3.44 2.37 -2.89
CA ASN A 164 -2.51 2.57 -4.00
C ASN A 164 -3.08 3.53 -5.04
N VAL A 165 -2.34 4.60 -5.35
CA VAL A 165 -2.56 5.45 -6.54
C VAL A 165 -1.55 5.03 -7.60
N TYR A 166 -2.02 4.69 -8.79
CA TYR A 166 -1.18 4.20 -9.87
C TYR A 166 -0.72 5.36 -10.73
N LEU A 167 0.59 5.50 -10.93
CA LEU A 167 1.18 6.61 -11.68
C LEU A 167 1.83 6.18 -12.98
N ASN A 168 2.30 4.94 -13.04
CA ASN A 168 2.77 4.31 -14.27
C ASN A 168 2.41 2.82 -14.27
N MET A 169 2.07 2.29 -15.44
CA MET A 169 1.73 0.89 -15.62
C MET A 169 2.47 0.31 -16.82
N PRO A 170 2.96 -0.94 -16.74
CA PRO A 170 3.52 -1.65 -17.89
C PRO A 170 2.45 -1.84 -18.97
N THR A 171 2.85 -1.96 -20.24
CA THR A 171 1.95 -2.20 -21.37
C THR A 171 1.18 -3.53 -21.25
N GLU A 172 1.82 -4.53 -20.65
CA GLU A 172 1.25 -5.83 -20.31
C GLU A 172 1.63 -6.25 -18.88
N GLY A 173 0.81 -7.06 -18.23
CA GLY A 173 1.03 -7.49 -16.86
C GLY A 173 0.88 -6.35 -15.83
N GLY A 174 1.60 -6.45 -14.71
CA GLY A 174 1.48 -5.51 -13.58
C GLY A 174 0.14 -5.54 -12.84
N ALA A 175 -0.71 -6.54 -13.11
CA ALA A 175 -1.99 -6.72 -12.46
C ALA A 175 -1.82 -7.05 -10.97
N LEU A 176 -2.69 -6.48 -10.13
CA LEU A 176 -2.87 -6.86 -8.75
C LEU A 176 -3.72 -8.14 -8.71
N GLN A 177 -3.20 -9.19 -8.07
CA GLN A 177 -3.93 -10.42 -7.80
C GLN A 177 -4.24 -10.51 -6.30
N MET A 178 -5.41 -11.05 -5.96
CA MET A 178 -5.85 -11.28 -4.58
C MET A 178 -6.54 -12.65 -4.46
N TRP A 179 -6.34 -13.30 -3.32
CA TRP A 179 -6.96 -14.59 -2.99
C TRP A 179 -7.86 -14.45 -1.76
N ASP A 180 -8.95 -15.23 -1.75
CA ASP A 180 -9.92 -15.25 -0.65
C ASP A 180 -9.44 -16.16 0.50
N ASP A 181 -8.53 -17.09 0.23
CA ASP A 181 -8.07 -18.05 1.21
C ASP A 181 -7.26 -17.37 2.32
N ASP A 182 -7.68 -17.58 3.57
CA ASP A 182 -6.91 -17.20 4.74
C ASP A 182 -5.76 -18.19 4.94
N ILE A 183 -4.53 -17.69 4.76
CA ILE A 183 -3.31 -18.42 5.09
C ILE A 183 -2.85 -17.97 6.48
N SER A 184 -2.77 -18.92 7.41
CA SER A 184 -2.24 -18.62 8.74
C SER A 184 -0.76 -18.18 8.66
N PRO A 185 -0.25 -17.38 9.62
CA PRO A 185 1.16 -17.01 9.65
C PRO A 185 2.13 -18.18 9.52
N ASP A 186 1.87 -19.29 10.22
CA ASP A 186 2.73 -20.47 10.20
C ASP A 186 2.75 -21.15 8.82
N GLN A 187 1.58 -21.27 8.19
CA GLN A 187 1.48 -21.80 6.82
C GLN A 187 2.16 -20.87 5.81
N PHE A 188 2.02 -19.55 5.99
CA PHE A 188 2.69 -18.57 5.14
C PHE A 188 4.22 -18.71 5.23
N ASP A 189 4.75 -18.83 6.45
CA ASP A 189 6.18 -19.04 6.70
C ASP A 189 6.70 -20.35 6.12
N GLU A 190 5.93 -21.44 6.24
CA GLU A 190 6.26 -22.73 5.61
C GLU A 190 6.30 -22.63 4.08
N MET A 191 5.29 -22.00 3.47
CA MET A 191 5.16 -21.92 2.01
C MET A 191 6.18 -20.98 1.36
N ARG A 192 6.53 -19.87 2.03
CA ARG A 192 7.50 -18.91 1.48
C ARG A 192 8.95 -19.38 1.64
N GLY A 193 9.23 -20.23 2.63
CA GLY A 193 10.60 -20.63 2.98
C GLY A 193 11.49 -19.41 3.28
N ASP A 194 12.64 -19.33 2.62
CA ASP A 194 13.57 -18.20 2.77
C ASP A 194 13.20 -16.97 1.93
N SER A 195 12.12 -17.04 1.15
CA SER A 195 11.61 -15.91 0.36
C SER A 195 10.82 -14.92 1.22
N TYR A 196 10.70 -13.68 0.74
CA TYR A 196 9.85 -12.65 1.36
C TYR A 196 8.35 -12.91 1.13
N GLY A 197 7.99 -13.78 0.19
CA GLY A 197 6.62 -14.11 -0.16
C GLY A 197 6.50 -15.43 -0.91
N ILE A 198 5.27 -15.83 -1.20
CA ILE A 198 4.91 -17.08 -1.84
C ILE A 198 4.84 -16.88 -3.36
N GLU A 199 5.34 -17.84 -4.12
CA GLU A 199 5.12 -17.87 -5.58
C GLU A 199 3.61 -17.99 -5.89
N PRO A 200 2.99 -17.05 -6.61
CA PRO A 200 1.53 -17.03 -6.82
C PRO A 200 0.94 -18.33 -7.40
N ALA A 201 1.72 -19.07 -8.20
CA ALA A 201 1.31 -20.35 -8.75
C ALA A 201 0.99 -21.43 -7.69
N LEU A 202 1.53 -21.29 -6.48
CA LEU A 202 1.28 -22.20 -5.36
C LEU A 202 -0.08 -21.96 -4.68
N LEU A 203 -0.71 -20.80 -4.93
CA LEU A 203 -1.99 -20.40 -4.33
C LEU A 203 -3.20 -20.73 -5.21
N GLY A 204 -2.99 -21.25 -6.41
CA GLY A 204 -4.06 -21.43 -7.39
C GLY A 204 -4.55 -20.11 -8.01
N PRO A 205 -5.68 -20.13 -8.75
CA PRO A 205 -6.18 -18.94 -9.43
C PRO A 205 -6.65 -17.87 -8.44
N PRO A 206 -6.37 -16.57 -8.70
CA PRO A 206 -6.81 -15.50 -7.83
C PRO A 206 -8.32 -15.29 -7.88
N ALA A 207 -8.92 -14.90 -6.75
CA ALA A 207 -10.33 -14.53 -6.64
C ALA A 207 -10.62 -13.15 -7.27
N LEU A 208 -9.59 -12.30 -7.36
CA LEU A 208 -9.61 -11.04 -8.08
C LEU A 208 -8.29 -10.80 -8.77
N GLU A 209 -8.35 -10.48 -10.06
CA GLU A 209 -7.24 -9.91 -10.82
C GLU A 209 -7.68 -8.57 -11.40
N VAL A 210 -6.91 -7.51 -11.14
CA VAL A 210 -7.20 -6.17 -11.64
C VAL A 210 -5.95 -5.50 -12.16
N ARG A 211 -6.03 -5.02 -13.41
CA ARG A 211 -5.02 -4.15 -14.01
C ARG A 211 -5.53 -2.69 -14.00
N PRO A 212 -5.03 -1.84 -13.10
CA PRO A 212 -5.41 -0.43 -13.05
C PRO A 212 -4.82 0.35 -14.24
N GLN A 213 -5.39 1.53 -14.50
CA GLN A 213 -4.80 2.53 -15.38
C GLN A 213 -4.02 3.57 -14.56
N PRO A 214 -3.03 4.28 -15.15
CA PRO A 214 -2.45 5.44 -14.51
C PRO A 214 -3.56 6.45 -14.15
N GLY A 215 -3.57 6.88 -12.89
CA GLY A 215 -4.58 7.75 -12.31
C GLY A 215 -5.64 7.03 -11.48
N ASP A 216 -5.78 5.71 -11.60
CA ASP A 216 -6.68 4.94 -10.75
C ASP A 216 -6.18 4.92 -9.29
N PHE A 217 -7.14 4.82 -8.37
CA PHE A 217 -6.90 4.52 -6.97
C PHE A 217 -7.56 3.19 -6.60
N ILE A 218 -6.84 2.31 -5.89
CA ILE A 218 -7.37 1.05 -5.36
C ILE A 218 -7.08 0.96 -3.85
N MET A 219 -8.10 0.59 -3.09
CA MET A 219 -8.06 0.29 -1.66
C MET A 219 -8.53 -1.15 -1.44
N PHE A 220 -7.74 -1.97 -0.77
CA PHE A 220 -8.08 -3.38 -0.53
C PHE A 220 -7.60 -3.86 0.84
N ASN A 221 -8.16 -4.95 1.37
CA ASN A 221 -7.73 -5.51 2.67
C ASN A 221 -6.35 -6.15 2.53
N SER A 222 -5.33 -5.54 3.12
CA SER A 222 -3.93 -5.97 2.96
C SER A 222 -3.59 -7.26 3.72
N ARG A 223 -4.47 -7.68 4.64
CA ARG A 223 -4.31 -8.94 5.38
C ARG A 223 -4.64 -10.16 4.51
N ARG A 224 -5.33 -9.95 3.38
CA ARG A 224 -5.56 -10.97 2.37
C ARG A 224 -4.30 -11.17 1.53
N MET A 225 -4.06 -12.40 1.11
CA MET A 225 -2.95 -12.70 0.20
C MET A 225 -3.11 -11.92 -1.09
N HIS A 226 -2.04 -11.26 -1.51
CA HIS A 226 -2.05 -10.47 -2.73
C HIS A 226 -0.65 -10.41 -3.35
N SER A 227 -0.61 -10.24 -4.67
CA SER A 227 0.63 -10.25 -5.47
C SER A 227 0.53 -9.26 -6.63
N VAL A 228 1.65 -9.04 -7.33
CA VAL A 228 1.66 -8.33 -8.61
C VAL A 228 2.31 -9.17 -9.69
N THR A 229 1.59 -9.39 -10.79
CA THR A 229 2.12 -10.12 -11.95
C THR A 229 3.29 -9.35 -12.60
N PRO A 230 4.31 -10.03 -13.14
CA PRO A 230 5.38 -9.38 -13.89
C PRO A 230 4.86 -8.45 -14.99
N GLY A 231 5.45 -7.26 -15.10
CA GLY A 231 5.17 -6.31 -16.18
C GLY A 231 6.12 -6.45 -17.36
N VAL A 232 5.70 -5.95 -18.53
CA VAL A 232 6.52 -5.86 -19.75
C VAL A 232 6.87 -4.40 -20.06
N ALA A 233 8.10 -4.18 -20.53
CA ALA A 233 8.68 -2.91 -21.01
C ALA A 233 8.85 -1.82 -19.95
N ASP A 234 7.78 -1.39 -19.30
CA ASP A 234 7.77 -0.24 -18.39
C ASP A 234 7.61 -0.65 -16.92
N PRO A 235 8.16 0.12 -15.96
CA PRO A 235 7.98 -0.18 -14.55
C PRO A 235 6.54 0.09 -14.09
N ARG A 236 6.02 -0.71 -13.16
CA ARG A 236 4.80 -0.36 -12.43
C ARG A 236 5.16 0.58 -11.28
N LEU A 237 4.58 1.78 -11.24
CA LEU A 237 4.76 2.75 -10.17
C LEU A 237 3.42 3.03 -9.46
N SER A 238 3.40 2.87 -8.14
CA SER A 238 2.30 3.32 -7.29
C SER A 238 2.79 4.16 -6.12
N LEU A 239 1.99 5.13 -5.71
CA LEU A 239 2.08 5.73 -4.37
C LEU A 239 1.20 4.94 -3.43
N SER A 240 1.80 4.46 -2.35
CA SER A 240 1.24 3.44 -1.46
C SER A 240 1.23 3.91 -0.02
N PHE A 241 0.19 3.57 0.71
CA PHE A 241 0.11 3.69 2.16
C PHE A 241 -0.89 2.68 2.72
N PHE A 242 -0.81 2.43 4.02
CA PHE A 242 -1.79 1.62 4.73
C PHE A 242 -2.80 2.50 5.46
N VAL A 243 -4.01 1.98 5.63
CA VAL A 243 -5.06 2.55 6.47
C VAL A 243 -5.47 1.54 7.53
N GLY A 244 -5.48 1.96 8.79
CA GLY A 244 -5.93 1.19 9.93
C GLY A 244 -7.37 1.54 10.30
N TYR A 245 -8.19 0.50 10.50
CA TYR A 245 -9.59 0.61 10.90
C TYR A 245 -9.80 -0.04 12.28
N ARG A 246 -10.51 0.67 13.17
CA ARG A 246 -10.78 0.28 14.57
C ARG A 246 -12.25 0.49 14.94
N GLY A 247 -13.15 0.23 14.00
CA GLY A 247 -14.57 0.49 14.16
C GLY A 247 -15.01 1.91 13.80
N ASN A 248 -16.32 2.10 13.64
CA ASN A 248 -16.95 3.35 13.17
C ASN A 248 -16.74 4.57 14.08
N ALA A 249 -16.52 4.34 15.38
CA ALA A 249 -16.34 5.41 16.36
C ALA A 249 -14.87 5.85 16.50
N SER A 250 -13.95 5.17 15.84
CA SER A 250 -12.52 5.46 15.89
C SER A 250 -12.08 6.13 14.60
N PRO A 251 -11.16 7.11 14.66
CA PRO A 251 -10.56 7.68 13.47
C PRO A 251 -9.82 6.61 12.67
N LEU A 252 -9.82 6.77 11.35
CA LEU A 252 -8.88 6.03 10.50
C LEU A 252 -7.45 6.51 10.82
N THR A 253 -6.48 5.60 10.71
CA THR A 253 -5.06 5.97 10.79
C THR A 253 -4.33 5.58 9.52
N TYR A 254 -3.24 6.27 9.18
CA TYR A 254 -2.45 5.93 8.00
C TYR A 254 -0.93 5.93 8.25
N TRP A 255 -0.23 4.99 7.61
CA TRP A 255 1.23 4.83 7.66
C TRP A 255 1.78 4.20 6.38
N SER A 256 3.09 3.98 6.29
CA SER A 256 3.77 3.25 5.23
C SER A 256 5.00 2.53 5.76
#